data_AF-A0A924NDX9-F1
#
_entry.id   AF-A0A924NDX9-F1
#
_cell.length_a   1.000
_cell.length_b   1.000
_cell.length_c   1.000
_cell.angle_alpha   90.00
_cell.angle_beta   90.00
_cell.angle_gamma   90.00
#
_symmetry.space_group_name_H-M   'P 1'
#
loop_
_entity.id
_entity.type
_entity.pdbx_description
1 polymer ?
#
loop_
_entity_poly.entity_id
_entity_poly.type
_entity_poly.pdbx_seq_one_letter_code
_entity_poly.pdbx_strand_id
1 'polypeptide(L)' 'SPIPQVQFCPTGGITLKNARDYLGLSNILCVGGSWVAPKAAMQRGDWAAITALAAEACALR' A
#
# COMPACT_ATOMS: atom_id res chain seq x y z
N SER A 1 22.90 3.67 -2.66
CA SER A 1 22.28 3.41 -1.35
C SER A 1 23.25 2.60 -0.50
N PRO A 2 23.55 2.98 0.76
CA PRO A 2 24.69 2.44 1.51
C PRO A 2 24.53 0.97 1.98
N ILE A 3 23.35 0.38 1.84
CA ILE A 3 23.03 -1.01 2.22
C ILE A 3 22.26 -1.71 1.08
N PRO A 4 22.94 -2.10 -0.02
CA PRO A 4 22.29 -2.56 -1.25
C PRO A 4 21.56 -3.91 -1.11
N GLN A 5 21.94 -4.73 -0.12
CA GLN A 5 21.28 -6.01 0.18
C GLN A 5 19.97 -5.88 0.97
N VAL A 6 19.62 -4.70 1.49
CA VAL A 6 18.41 -4.53 2.32
C VAL A 6 17.22 -4.14 1.46
N GLN A 7 16.11 -4.85 1.65
CA GLN A 7 14.80 -4.51 1.10
C GLN A 7 13.91 -3.92 2.18
N PHE A 8 13.04 -2.98 1.81
CA PHE A 8 12.16 -2.28 2.74
C PHE A 8 10.69 -2.50 2.39
N CYS A 9 9.84 -2.36 3.41
CA CYS A 9 8.39 -2.24 3.27
C CYS A 9 7.91 -0.99 4.02
N PRO A 10 7.91 0.20 3.38
CA PRO A 10 7.49 1.44 4.01
C PRO A 10 6.01 1.37 4.41
N THR A 11 5.74 1.81 5.63
CA THR A 11 4.41 1.91 6.21
C THR A 11 4.22 3.26 6.91
N GLY A 12 2.99 3.76 6.93
CA GLY A 12 2.66 5.07 7.51
C GLY A 12 2.81 6.23 6.51
N GLY A 13 1.73 6.94 6.23
CA GLY A 13 1.71 8.05 5.26
C GLY A 13 1.68 7.62 3.78
N ILE A 14 1.64 6.32 3.49
CA ILE A 14 1.46 5.81 2.12
C ILE A 14 -0.01 5.98 1.70
N THR A 15 -0.20 6.42 0.46
CA THR A 15 -1.49 6.64 -0.21
C THR A 15 -1.39 6.14 -1.65
N LEU A 16 -2.52 6.00 -2.35
CA LEU A 16 -2.55 5.67 -3.79
C LEU A 16 -1.69 6.61 -4.64
N LYS A 17 -1.49 7.86 -4.20
CA LYS A 17 -0.71 8.86 -4.95
C LYS A 17 0.79 8.63 -4.89
N ASN A 18 1.32 8.19 -3.76
CA ASN A 18 2.77 8.00 -3.56
C ASN A 18 3.20 6.52 -3.57
N ALA A 19 2.25 5.58 -3.53
CA ALA A 19 2.54 4.15 -3.49
C ALA A 19 3.36 3.70 -4.72
N ARG A 20 3.07 4.22 -5.92
CA ARG A 20 3.84 3.93 -7.13
C ARG A 20 5.28 4.43 -7.06
N ASP A 21 5.49 5.60 -6.45
CA ASP A 21 6.83 6.17 -6.30
C ASP A 21 7.72 5.27 -5.43
N TYR A 22 7.17 4.72 -4.34
CA TYR A 22 7.88 3.75 -3.51
C TYR A 22 8.07 2.42 -4.23
N LEU A 23 7.03 1.86 -4.86
CA LEU A 23 7.11 0.56 -5.56
C LEU A 23 8.08 0.59 -6.75
N GLY A 24 8.36 1.75 -7.33
CA GLY A 24 9.34 1.91 -8.41
C GLY A 24 10.80 1.83 -7.95
N LEU A 25 11.07 1.92 -6.65
CA LEU A 25 12.42 1.81 -6.11
C LEU A 25 12.86 0.34 -6.03
N SER A 26 14.07 0.03 -6.52
CA SER A 26 14.58 -1.35 -6.60
C SER A 26 14.79 -2.03 -5.24
N ASN A 27 14.85 -1.26 -4.16
CA ASN A 27 15.00 -1.75 -2.79
C ASN A 27 13.67 -1.81 -2.02
N ILE A 28 12.53 -1.61 -2.68
CA ILE A 28 11.20 -1.71 -2.05
C ILE A 28 10.52 -3.01 -2.50
N LEU A 29 10.18 -3.86 -1.52
CA LEU A 29 9.49 -5.12 -1.77
C LEU A 29 7.97 -4.94 -1.82
N CYS A 30 7.45 -4.15 -0.88
CA CYS A 30 6.02 -3.89 -0.70
C CYS A 30 5.80 -2.50 -0.12
N VAL A 31 4.56 -2.03 -0.15
CA VAL A 31 4.12 -0.85 0.59
C VAL A 31 2.91 -1.21 1.43
N GLY A 32 2.78 -0.63 2.61
CA GLY A 32 1.61 -0.81 3.46
C GLY A 32 0.95 0.52 3.79
N GLY A 33 -0.38 0.55 3.73
CA GLY A 33 -1.13 1.68 4.27
C GLY A 33 -2.58 1.39 4.53
N SER A 34 -3.13 2.17 5.46
CA SER A 34 -4.49 2.00 5.98
C SER A 34 -5.58 2.35 4.96
N TRP A 35 -5.22 2.87 3.78
CA TRP A 35 -6.20 3.23 2.76
C TRP A 35 -6.91 2.00 2.17
N VAL A 36 -6.28 0.82 2.19
CA VAL A 36 -6.87 -0.42 1.64
C VAL A 36 -8.04 -0.91 2.49
N ALA A 37 -7.96 -0.74 3.81
CA ALA A 37 -9.01 -1.10 4.75
C ALA A 37 -9.30 0.06 5.71
N PRO A 38 -10.04 1.09 5.26
CA PRO A 38 -10.37 2.23 6.11
C PRO A 38 -11.15 1.78 7.34
N LYS A 39 -10.81 2.33 8.52
CA LYS A 39 -11.47 1.99 9.80
C LYS A 39 -13.00 2.09 9.72
N ALA A 40 -13.51 3.09 9.01
CA ALA A 40 -14.93 3.30 8.85
C ALA A 40 -15.61 2.20 8.01
N ALA A 41 -14.95 1.70 6.96
CA ALA A 41 -15.45 0.59 6.15
C ALA A 41 -15.44 -0.72 6.96
N MET A 42 -14.36 -0.96 7.71
CA MET A 42 -14.26 -2.10 8.64
C MET A 42 -15.36 -2.09 9.69
N GLN A 43 -15.64 -0.94 10.32
CA GLN A 43 -16.68 -0.80 11.34
C GLN A 43 -18.10 -1.01 10.78
N ARG A 44 -18.32 -0.69 9.51
CA ARG A 44 -19.60 -0.90 8.82
C ARG A 44 -19.73 -2.30 8.19
N GLY A 45 -18.67 -3.11 8.22
CA GLY A 45 -18.64 -4.39 7.50
C GLY A 45 -18.74 -4.23 5.99
N ASP A 46 -18.25 -3.11 5.45
CA ASP A 46 -18.31 -2.78 4.03
C ASP A 46 -17.19 -3.48 3.26
N TRP A 47 -17.33 -4.80 3.12
CA TRP A 47 -16.35 -5.66 2.45
C TRP A 47 -16.25 -5.35 0.96
N ALA A 48 -17.34 -4.93 0.33
CA ALA A 48 -17.34 -4.54 -1.08
C ALA A 48 -16.41 -3.34 -1.33
N ALA A 49 -16.48 -2.31 -0.50
CA ALA A 49 -15.57 -1.18 -0.58
C ALA A 49 -14.11 -1.59 -0.34
N ILE A 50 -13.85 -2.44 0.65
CA ILE A 50 -12.49 -2.94 0.95
C ILE A 50 -11.94 -3.77 -0.23
N THR A 51 -12.76 -4.62 -0.85
CA THR A 51 -12.37 -5.40 -2.03
C THR A 51 -12.03 -4.49 -3.21
N ALA A 52 -12.83 -3.45 -3.47
CA ALA A 52 -12.54 -2.49 -4.54
C ALA A 52 -11.20 -1.76 -4.31
N LEU A 53 -10.98 -1.26 -3.08
CA LEU A 53 -9.74 -0.59 -2.69
C LEU A 53 -8.52 -1.53 -2.77
N ALA A 54 -8.69 -2.80 -2.40
CA ALA A 54 -7.64 -3.80 -2.52
C ALA A 54 -7.32 -4.11 -3.99
N ALA A 55 -8.33 -4.20 -4.87
CA ALA A 55 -8.12 -4.40 -6.29
C ALA A 55 -7.36 -3.22 -6.93
N GLU A 56 -7.73 -1.98 -6.58
CA GLU A 56 -7.00 -0.78 -7.01
C GLU A 56 -5.54 -0.79 -6.54
N ALA A 57 -5.30 -1.19 -5.29
CA ALA A 57 -3.95 -1.30 -4.74
C ALA A 57 -3.11 -2.38 -5.44
N CYS A 58 -3.71 -3.53 -5.78
CA CYS A 58 -3.04 -4.58 -6.55
C CYS A 58 -2.67 -4.12 -7.97
N ALA A 59 -3.47 -3.25 -8.59
CA ALA A 59 -3.22 -2.69 -9.92
C ALA A 59 -2.17 -1.57 -9.94
N LEU A 60 -1.49 -1.28 -8.82
CA LEU A 60 -0.40 -0.32 -8.77
C LEU A 60 0.91 -0.85 -9.38
N ARG A 61 0.98 -2.14 -9.68
CA ARG A 61 2.13 -2.82 -10.28
C ARG A 61 1.75 -3.55 -11.57
#